data_AF-A0A521ZJZ0-F1
#
_entry.id   AF-A0A521ZJZ0-F1
#
_cell.length_a   1.000
_cell.length_b   1.000
_cell.length_c   1.000
_cell.angle_alpha   90.00
_cell.angle_beta   90.00
_cell.angle_gamma   90.00
#
_symmetry.space_group_name_H-M   'P 1'
#
loop_
_entity.id
_entity.type
_entity.pdbx_description
1 polymer ?
#
loop_
_entity_poly.entity_id
_entity_poly.type
_entity_poly.pdbx_seq_one_letter_code
_entity_poly.pdbx_strand_id
1 'polypeptide(L)'
;MPMTLSRPFLAKALDTPRTALFLLMLHLLIWTALPLLVSRNLPLDVIEALAWGREWQWGYYKHPPLSGWLAELARLGPANWSLFLLAQLMVTGGMAASWLLGRELLGTRLAT
;
A
#
# COMPACT_ATOMS: atom_id res chain seq x y z
N MET A 1 -27.15 10.96 27.62
CA MET A 1 -27.62 10.35 26.34
C MET A 1 -26.40 9.87 25.57
N PRO A 2 -26.18 8.55 25.42
CA PRO A 2 -25.10 8.08 24.56
C PRO A 2 -25.58 8.14 23.10
N MET A 3 -24.88 8.90 22.26
CA MET A 3 -25.01 8.78 20.80
C MET A 3 -24.39 7.46 20.38
N THR A 4 -25.16 6.38 20.48
CA THR A 4 -24.82 5.12 19.83
C THR A 4 -24.98 5.33 18.33
N LEU A 5 -23.87 5.62 17.64
CA LEU A 5 -23.81 5.41 16.19
C LEU A 5 -24.27 3.99 15.93
N SER A 6 -25.43 3.83 15.30
CA SER A 6 -25.94 2.53 14.95
C SER A 6 -24.92 1.90 13.99
N ARG A 7 -24.23 0.86 14.49
CA ARG A 7 -23.35 -0.03 13.74
C ARG A 7 -23.73 -0.26 12.25
N PRO A 8 -25.02 -0.38 11.86
CA PRO A 8 -25.40 -0.51 10.45
C PRO A 8 -25.01 0.64 9.51
N PHE A 9 -24.93 1.89 9.98
CA PHE A 9 -24.66 3.03 9.07
C PHE A 9 -23.21 3.03 8.56
N LEU A 10 -22.24 2.84 9.46
CA LEU A 10 -20.81 2.77 9.12
C LEU A 10 -20.51 1.54 8.27
N ALA A 11 -21.10 0.39 8.60
CA ALA A 11 -20.95 -0.84 7.82
C ALA A 11 -21.44 -0.64 6.37
N LYS A 12 -22.63 -0.07 6.21
CA LYS A 12 -23.22 0.21 4.89
C LYS A 12 -22.43 1.25 4.08
N ALA A 13 -21.88 2.27 4.73
CA ALA A 13 -21.06 3.28 4.08
C ALA A 13 -19.73 2.70 3.55
N LEU A 14 -19.11 1.77 4.29
CA LEU A 14 -17.85 1.12 3.92
C LEU A 14 -18.02 0.01 2.88
N ASP A 15 -19.23 -0.51 2.71
CA ASP A 15 -19.52 -1.63 1.81
C ASP A 15 -19.60 -1.25 0.32
N THR A 16 -19.53 0.05 0.02
CA THR A 16 -19.57 0.52 -1.38
C THR A 16 -18.16 0.52 -1.99
N PRO A 17 -17.96 -0.03 -3.22
CA PRO A 17 -16.67 0.02 -3.91
C PRO A 17 -16.10 1.44 -4.06
N ARG A 18 -16.96 2.44 -4.17
CA ARG A 18 -16.58 3.86 -4.24
C ARG A 18 -15.92 4.34 -2.94
N THR A 19 -16.44 3.93 -1.78
CA THR A 19 -15.86 4.28 -0.48
C THR A 19 -14.52 3.58 -0.30
N ALA A 20 -14.42 2.29 -0.66
CA ALA A 20 -13.17 1.56 -0.62
C ALA A 20 -12.10 2.23 -1.50
N LEU A 21 -12.43 2.56 -2.75
CA LEU A 21 -11.52 3.26 -3.67
C LEU A 21 -11.09 4.62 -3.11
N PHE A 22 -12.04 5.41 -2.59
CA PHE A 22 -11.73 6.70 -1.97
C PHE A 22 -10.73 6.56 -0.80
N LEU A 23 -10.95 5.59 0.10
CA LEU A 23 -10.05 5.34 1.23
C LEU A 23 -8.66 4.87 0.77
N LEU A 24 -8.59 3.98 -0.23
CA LEU A 24 -7.33 3.52 -0.81
C LEU A 24 -6.56 4.66 -1.46
N MET A 25 -7.24 5.53 -2.23
CA MET A 25 -6.61 6.69 -2.86
C MET A 25 -6.15 7.71 -1.82
N LEU A 26 -6.96 7.97 -0.79
CA LEU A 26 -6.58 8.85 0.30
C LEU A 26 -5.35 8.32 1.05
N HIS A 27 -5.33 7.01 1.34
CA HIS A 27 -4.17 6.35 1.96
C HIS A 27 -2.93 6.45 1.07
N LEU A 28 -3.05 6.10 -0.21
CA LEU A 28 -1.97 6.18 -1.21
C LEU A 28 -1.35 7.58 -1.22
N LEU A 29 -2.18 8.62 -1.32
CA LEU A 29 -1.72 10.00 -1.44
C LEU A 29 -1.08 10.49 -0.14
N ILE A 30 -1.74 10.31 1.01
CA ILE A 30 -1.22 10.77 2.30
C ILE A 30 0.11 10.09 2.61
N TRP A 31 0.18 8.77 2.46
CA TRP A 31 1.38 8.01 2.82
C TRP A 31 2.48 8.01 1.75
N THR A 32 2.21 8.54 0.55
CA THR A 32 3.27 8.89 -0.40
C THR A 32 3.82 10.28 -0.09
N ALA A 33 2.93 11.25 0.15
CA ALA A 33 3.33 12.65 0.38
C ALA A 33 4.00 12.87 1.73
N LEU A 34 3.48 12.28 2.81
CA LEU A 34 4.00 12.50 4.16
C LEU A 34 5.49 12.11 4.31
N PRO A 35 5.95 10.90 3.95
CA PRO A 35 7.38 10.56 4.04
C PRO A 35 8.21 11.36 3.04
N LEU A 36 7.67 11.74 1.88
CA LEU A 36 8.37 12.60 0.93
C LEU A 36 8.66 14.00 1.52
N LEU A 37 7.76 14.52 2.35
CA LEU A 37 7.87 15.86 2.95
C LEU A 37 8.67 15.87 4.26
N VAL A 38 8.64 14.78 5.03
CA VAL A 38 9.18 14.75 6.40
C VAL A 38 10.48 13.93 6.50
N SER A 39 10.68 12.93 5.66
CA SER A 39 11.87 12.07 5.72
C SER A 39 13.06 12.73 5.05
N ARG A 40 14.17 12.86 5.78
CA ARG A 40 15.43 13.39 5.24
C ARG A 40 16.14 12.42 4.29
N ASN A 41 15.96 11.13 4.51
CA ASN A 41 16.61 10.05 3.78
C ASN A 41 15.63 8.89 3.55
N LEU A 42 15.99 7.98 2.66
CA LEU A 42 15.29 6.72 2.51
C LEU A 42 15.48 5.83 3.76
N PRO A 43 14.46 5.02 4.13
CA PRO A 43 14.65 3.94 5.09
C PRO A 43 15.73 2.96 4.64
N LEU A 44 16.44 2.36 5.60
CA LEU A 44 17.53 1.41 5.33
C LEU A 44 17.11 0.28 4.38
N ASP A 45 15.96 -0.35 4.63
CA ASP A 45 15.47 -1.47 3.82
C ASP A 45 15.24 -1.09 2.35
N VAL A 46 14.88 0.17 2.07
CA VAL A 46 14.70 0.67 0.70
C VAL A 46 16.06 0.86 0.01
N ILE A 47 17.06 1.33 0.75
CA ILE A 47 18.42 1.48 0.25
C ILE A 47 19.02 0.11 -0.08
N GLU A 48 18.81 -0.89 0.78
CA GLU A 48 19.25 -2.26 0.52
C GLU A 48 18.56 -2.86 -0.70
N ALA A 49 17.23 -2.69 -0.82
CA ALA A 49 16.49 -3.14 -1.99
C ALA A 49 17.01 -2.50 -3.29
N LEU A 50 17.34 -1.21 -3.28
CA LEU A 50 17.99 -0.56 -4.41
C LEU A 50 19.38 -1.14 -4.70
N ALA A 51 20.20 -1.37 -3.66
CA ALA A 51 21.55 -1.92 -3.84
C ALA A 51 21.49 -3.28 -4.54
N TRP A 52 20.60 -4.16 -4.09
CA TRP A 52 20.32 -5.44 -4.72
C TRP A 52 19.73 -5.31 -6.12
N GLY A 53 18.76 -4.41 -6.31
CA GLY A 53 18.06 -4.21 -7.58
C GLY A 53 19.02 -3.88 -8.72
N ARG A 54 20.09 -3.13 -8.43
CA ARG A 54 21.17 -2.83 -9.40
C ARG A 54 21.91 -4.07 -9.90
N GLU A 55 21.91 -5.15 -9.13
CA GLU A 55 22.60 -6.40 -9.48
C GLU A 55 21.72 -7.38 -10.29
N TRP A 56 20.40 -7.19 -10.32
CA TRP A 56 19.46 -8.03 -11.07
C TRP A 56 19.60 -9.55 -10.83
N GLN A 57 19.97 -9.94 -9.61
CA GLN A 57 20.14 -11.35 -9.25
C GLN A 57 18.79 -12.05 -9.11
N TRP A 58 18.80 -13.38 -9.20
CA TRP A 58 17.63 -14.24 -8.95
C TRP A 58 17.40 -14.56 -7.47
N GLY A 59 18.25 -14.03 -6.59
CA GLY A 59 18.12 -14.15 -5.14
C GLY A 59 19.26 -13.43 -4.44
N TYR A 60 18.96 -12.82 -3.30
CA TYR A 60 19.91 -12.11 -2.46
C TYR A 60 20.09 -12.83 -1.13
N TYR A 61 21.11 -12.44 -0.36
CA TYR A 61 21.47 -13.15 0.87
C TYR A 61 20.32 -13.28 1.90
N LYS A 62 19.34 -12.34 1.89
CA LYS A 62 18.16 -12.38 2.79
C LYS A 62 16.80 -12.46 2.10
N HIS A 63 16.66 -12.13 0.82
CA HIS A 63 15.36 -12.02 0.14
C HIS A 63 15.34 -12.59 -1.28
N PRO A 64 14.19 -13.12 -1.75
CA PRO A 64 13.93 -13.36 -3.17
C PRO A 64 14.04 -12.07 -4.00
N PRO A 65 14.14 -12.18 -5.33
CA PRO A 65 14.65 -11.08 -6.16
C PRO A 65 13.65 -9.94 -6.39
N LEU A 66 12.35 -10.21 -6.20
CA LEU A 66 11.27 -9.32 -6.60
C LEU A 66 11.36 -7.93 -5.95
N SER A 67 11.70 -7.83 -4.67
CA SER A 67 11.78 -6.54 -3.98
C SER A 67 12.88 -5.65 -4.55
N GLY A 68 14.05 -6.23 -4.86
CA GLY A 68 15.16 -5.51 -5.49
C GLY A 68 14.80 -5.07 -6.91
N TRP A 69 14.24 -5.98 -7.72
CA TRP A 69 13.84 -5.65 -9.09
C TRP A 69 12.80 -4.54 -9.15
N LEU A 70 11.75 -4.61 -8.31
CA LEU A 70 10.73 -3.57 -8.27
C LEU A 70 11.30 -2.23 -7.82
N ALA A 71 12.19 -2.22 -6.82
CA ALA A 71 12.84 -0.99 -6.37
C ALA A 71 13.67 -0.33 -7.49
N GLU A 72 14.46 -1.11 -8.24
CA GLU A 72 15.24 -0.58 -9.36
C GLU A 72 14.35 -0.11 -10.52
N LEU A 73 13.32 -0.88 -10.89
CA LEU A 73 12.36 -0.47 -11.93
C LEU A 73 11.59 0.81 -11.58
N ALA A 74 11.24 0.97 -10.30
CA ALA A 74 10.49 2.14 -9.84
C ALA A 74 11.37 3.36 -9.59
N ARG A 75 12.69 3.27 -9.69
CA ARG A 75 13.60 4.38 -9.43
C ARG A 75 13.51 5.41 -10.57
N LEU A 76 12.84 6.55 -10.31
CA LEU A 76 12.63 7.59 -11.32
C LEU A 76 13.26 8.91 -10.88
N GLY A 77 14.27 9.34 -11.64
CA GLY A 77 14.96 10.62 -11.41
C GLY A 77 15.76 10.67 -10.09
N PRO A 78 16.22 11.86 -9.69
CA PRO A 78 17.03 12.04 -8.49
C PRO A 78 16.23 12.05 -7.19
N ALA A 79 14.90 12.17 -7.27
CA ALA A 79 14.03 12.32 -6.11
C ALA A 79 13.38 10.98 -5.71
N ASN A 80 13.23 10.76 -4.40
CA ASN A 80 12.78 9.47 -3.83
C ASN A 80 11.27 9.22 -3.91
N TRP A 81 10.50 10.13 -4.51
CA TRP A 81 9.03 10.08 -4.55
C TRP A 81 8.51 8.77 -5.14
N SER A 82 9.19 8.23 -6.15
CA SER A 82 8.72 7.04 -6.88
C SER A 82 8.85 5.77 -6.05
N LEU A 83 9.81 5.72 -5.12
CA LEU A 83 9.98 4.60 -4.19
C LEU A 83 8.95 4.64 -3.07
N PHE A 84 8.61 5.84 -2.58
CA PHE A 84 7.49 6.00 -1.64
C PHE A 84 6.16 5.65 -2.31
N LEU A 85 5.95 6.08 -3.56
CA LEU A 85 4.77 5.70 -4.33
C LEU A 85 4.70 4.19 -4.55
N LEU A 86 5.81 3.54 -4.95
CA LEU A 86 5.86 2.09 -5.11
C LEU A 86 5.44 1.37 -3.82
N ALA A 87 6.01 1.77 -2.68
CA ALA A 87 5.66 1.19 -1.39
C ALA A 87 4.15 1.31 -1.11
N GLN A 88 3.57 2.48 -1.34
CA GLN A 88 2.13 2.68 -1.12
C GLN A 88 1.25 1.95 -2.14
N LEU A 89 1.70 1.77 -3.39
CA LEU A 89 1.00 0.93 -4.37
C LEU A 89 0.97 -0.54 -3.91
N MET A 90 2.05 -1.06 -3.36
CA MET A 90 2.08 -2.43 -2.81
C MET A 90 1.17 -2.56 -1.59
N VAL A 91 1.19 -1.60 -0.66
CA VAL A 91 0.34 -1.59 0.53
C VAL A 91 -1.14 -1.52 0.15
N THR A 92 -1.52 -0.55 -0.67
CA THR A 92 -2.91 -0.36 -1.11
C THR A 92 -3.40 -1.50 -2.00
N GLY A 93 -2.53 -2.06 -2.84
CA GLY A 93 -2.81 -3.27 -3.61
C GLY A 93 -3.10 -4.47 -2.72
N GLY A 94 -2.29 -4.67 -1.67
CA GLY A 94 -2.55 -5.70 -0.64
C GLY A 94 -3.87 -5.49 0.08
N MET A 95 -4.17 -4.26 0.52
CA MET A 95 -5.46 -3.91 1.13
C MET A 95 -6.64 -4.17 0.19
N ALA A 96 -6.52 -3.80 -1.08
CA ALA A 96 -7.55 -4.04 -2.10
C ALA A 96 -7.77 -5.54 -2.32
N ALA A 97 -6.68 -6.32 -2.44
CA ALA A 97 -6.74 -7.77 -2.59
C ALA A 97 -7.38 -8.44 -1.36
N SER A 98 -7.01 -8.03 -0.15
CA SER A 98 -7.63 -8.52 1.09
C SER A 98 -9.12 -8.19 1.16
N TRP A 99 -9.52 -6.98 0.72
CA TRP A 99 -10.93 -6.59 0.67
C TRP A 99 -11.72 -7.42 -0.34
N LEU A 100 -11.18 -7.61 -1.56
CA LEU A 100 -11.80 -8.46 -2.59
C LEU A 100 -11.93 -9.91 -2.11
N LEU A 101 -10.87 -10.47 -1.53
CA LEU A 101 -10.88 -11.81 -0.95
C LEU A 101 -11.91 -11.93 0.18
N GLY A 102 -11.98 -10.93 1.07
CA GLY A 102 -12.98 -10.91 2.13
C GLY A 102 -14.41 -10.92 1.60
N ARG A 103 -14.69 -10.16 0.53
CA ARG A 103 -16.00 -10.15 -0.13
C ARG A 103 -16.34 -11.49 -0.80
N GLU A 104 -15.35 -12.15 -1.38
CA GLU A 104 -15.53 -13.47 -2.00
C GLU A 104 -15.79 -14.55 -0.95
N LEU A 105 -14.96 -14.61 0.10
CA LEU A 105 -15.05 -15.65 1.13
C LEU A 105 -16.29 -15.53 2.02
N LEU A 106 -16.69 -14.30 2.34
CA LEU A 106 -17.78 -14.03 3.29
C LEU A 106 -19.13 -13.84 2.58
N GLY A 107 -19.11 -13.72 1.25
CA GLY A 107 -20.25 -13.33 0.44
C GLY A 107 -20.86 -11.99 0.87
N THR A 108 -21.99 -11.61 0.27
CA THR A 108 -22.81 -10.45 0.68
C THR A 108 -23.41 -10.57 2.09
N ARG A 109 -23.03 -11.57 2.89
CA ARG A 109 -23.73 -11.96 4.13
C ARG A 109 -23.16 -11.33 5.40
N LEU A 110 -21.98 -10.70 5.34
CA LEU A 110 -21.48 -9.76 6.36
C LEU A 110 -21.57 -8.28 5.93
N ALA A 111 -22.15 -8.03 4.74
CA ALA A 111 -22.51 -6.71 4.22
C ALA A 111 -23.83 -6.15 4.80
N THR A 112 -24.35 -6.76 5.87
CA THR A 112 -25.56 -6.33 6.60
C THR A 112 -25.26 -6.08 8.07
#